data_AF-A0A8J8C202-F1
#
_entry.id   AF-A0A8J8C202-F1
#
_cell.length_a   1.000
_cell.length_b   1.000
_cell.length_c   1.000
_cell.angle_alpha   90.00
_cell.angle_beta   90.00
_cell.angle_gamma   90.00
#
_symmetry.space_group_name_H-M   'P 1'
#
loop_
_entity.id
_entity.type
_entity.pdbx_description
1 polymer ?
#
loop_
_entity_poly.entity_id
_entity_poly.type
_entity_poly.pdbx_seq_one_letter_code
_entity_poly.pdbx_strand_id
1 'polypeptide(L)'
;MVQNKISDEELLELYHQGLTNREIANRLQVSQAAVHYRLVKLGLLNNCHEDNYVTSEQVEILHKMGLTTVGIAFLLKTNVQTITQHLKELRLTDNCYQLEEIVNCVTGTETKDSVQGCRK
;
A
#
# COMPACT_ATOMS: atom_id res chain seq x y z
N MET A 1 -9.60 29.63 1.95
CA MET A 1 -10.90 30.17 1.51
C MET A 1 -11.54 29.09 0.66
N VAL A 2 -12.68 28.53 1.08
CA VAL A 2 -13.35 27.44 0.34
C VAL A 2 -14.07 28.05 -0.86
N GLN A 3 -13.80 27.55 -2.08
CA GLN A 3 -14.53 27.96 -3.27
C GLN A 3 -15.96 27.43 -3.19
N ASN A 4 -16.96 28.30 -3.28
CA ASN A 4 -18.37 27.94 -3.05
C ASN A 4 -19.10 27.48 -4.33
N LYS A 5 -18.41 27.45 -5.48
CA LYS A 5 -19.01 27.10 -6.77
C LYS A 5 -18.06 26.21 -7.56
N ILE A 6 -18.42 24.92 -7.66
CA ILE A 6 -17.76 23.96 -8.52
C ILE A 6 -18.27 24.19 -9.96
N SER A 7 -17.37 24.46 -10.91
CA SER A 7 -17.69 24.44 -12.34
C SER A 7 -17.90 23.00 -12.79
N ASP A 8 -18.92 22.76 -13.61
CA ASP A 8 -19.22 21.41 -14.10
C ASP A 8 -18.16 20.95 -15.10
N GLU A 9 -17.62 21.88 -15.87
CA GLU A 9 -16.54 21.64 -16.83
C GLU A 9 -15.26 21.17 -16.10
N GLU A 10 -14.83 21.91 -15.08
CA GLU A 10 -13.63 21.55 -14.30
C GLU A 10 -13.82 20.23 -13.53
N LEU A 11 -15.02 20.00 -13.00
CA LEU A 11 -15.37 18.74 -12.34
C LEU A 11 -15.30 17.55 -13.31
N LEU A 12 -15.85 17.70 -14.52
CA LEU A 12 -15.88 16.65 -15.53
C LEU A 12 -14.48 16.34 -16.07
N GLU A 13 -13.62 17.34 -16.27
CA GLU A 13 -12.23 17.12 -16.67
C GLU A 13 -11.47 16.26 -15.66
N LEU A 14 -11.59 16.56 -14.36
CA LEU A 14 -10.96 15.77 -13.30
C LEU A 14 -11.59 14.38 -13.16
N TYR A 15 -12.90 14.29 -13.34
CA TYR A 15 -13.61 13.02 -13.35
C TYR A 15 -13.15 12.10 -14.51
N HIS A 16 -12.99 12.64 -15.71
CA HIS A 16 -12.54 11.87 -16.87
C HIS A 16 -11.06 11.47 -16.82
N GLN A 17 -10.26 12.12 -15.98
CA GLN A 17 -8.92 11.66 -15.62
C GLN A 17 -8.95 10.44 -14.67
N GLY A 18 -10.13 10.02 -14.23
CA GLY A 18 -10.33 8.85 -13.38
C GLY A 18 -10.29 9.16 -11.88
N LEU A 19 -10.08 10.41 -11.46
CA LEU A 19 -9.88 10.75 -10.05
C LEU A 19 -11.12 10.45 -9.21
N THR A 20 -10.89 10.01 -7.97
CA THR A 20 -11.91 9.81 -6.94
C THR A 20 -12.49 11.13 -6.43
N ASN A 21 -13.67 11.07 -5.82
CA ASN A 21 -14.27 12.23 -5.13
C ASN A 21 -13.32 12.91 -4.13
N ARG A 22 -12.46 12.13 -3.46
CA ARG A 22 -11.49 12.67 -2.49
C ARG A 22 -10.39 13.46 -3.19
N GLU A 23 -9.85 12.92 -4.28
CA GLU A 23 -8.79 13.57 -5.05
C GLU A 23 -9.31 14.84 -5.75
N ILE A 24 -10.50 14.78 -6.33
CA ILE A 24 -11.19 15.95 -6.90
C ILE A 24 -11.42 17.01 -5.82
N ALA A 25 -11.93 16.62 -4.64
CA ALA A 25 -12.19 17.55 -3.54
C ALA A 25 -10.93 18.26 -3.06
N ASN A 26 -9.82 17.53 -2.93
CA ASN A 26 -8.52 18.10 -2.57
C ASN A 26 -8.03 19.10 -3.62
N ARG A 27 -8.19 18.78 -4.92
CA ARG A 27 -7.71 19.62 -6.02
C ARG A 27 -8.51 20.91 -6.16
N LEU A 28 -9.84 20.82 -5.98
CA LEU A 28 -10.76 21.96 -6.04
C LEU A 28 -10.87 22.71 -4.70
N GLN A 29 -10.22 22.22 -3.63
CA GLN A 29 -10.30 22.77 -2.27
C GLN A 29 -11.75 22.89 -1.75
N VAL A 30 -12.54 21.86 -2.01
CA VAL A 30 -13.95 21.72 -1.57
C VAL A 30 -14.14 20.47 -0.73
N SER A 31 -15.32 20.29 -0.14
CA SER A 31 -15.62 19.05 0.57
C SER A 31 -15.92 17.90 -0.40
N GLN A 32 -15.54 16.67 0.00
CA GLN A 32 -15.89 15.45 -0.73
C GLN A 32 -17.41 15.31 -0.93
N ALA A 33 -18.20 15.74 0.05
CA ALA A 33 -19.65 15.74 -0.02
C ALA A 33 -20.18 16.66 -1.14
N ALA A 34 -19.56 17.83 -1.35
CA ALA A 34 -19.94 18.74 -2.43
C ALA A 34 -19.66 18.14 -3.81
N VAL A 35 -18.50 17.49 -3.98
CA VAL A 35 -18.15 16.77 -5.22
C VAL A 35 -19.15 15.65 -5.50
N HIS A 36 -19.41 14.81 -4.49
CA HIS A 36 -20.37 13.71 -4.62
C HIS A 36 -21.77 14.20 -5.03
N TYR A 37 -22.28 15.22 -4.33
CA TYR A 37 -23.57 15.82 -4.66
C TYR A 37 -23.63 16.32 -6.11
N ARG A 38 -22.55 16.93 -6.60
CA ARG A 38 -22.51 17.48 -7.96
C ARG A 38 -22.43 16.38 -9.01
N LEU A 39 -21.63 15.34 -8.81
CA LEU A 39 -21.56 14.19 -9.72
C LEU A 39 -22.89 13.45 -9.81
N VAL A 40 -23.58 13.24 -8.67
CA VAL A 40 -24.92 12.63 -8.66
C VAL A 40 -25.92 13.47 -9.46
N LYS A 41 -25.86 14.79 -9.35
CA LYS A 41 -26.69 15.71 -10.17
C LYS A 41 -26.40 15.62 -11.68
N LEU A 42 -25.18 15.23 -12.05
CA LEU A 42 -24.77 15.00 -13.44
C LEU A 42 -25.02 13.55 -13.89
N GLY A 43 -25.60 12.69 -13.04
CA GLY A 43 -25.85 11.28 -13.33
C GLY A 43 -24.60 10.40 -13.30
N LEU A 44 -23.52 10.88 -12.69
CA LEU A 44 -22.24 10.19 -12.60
C LEU A 44 -22.06 9.53 -11.24
N LEU A 45 -21.48 8.33 -11.25
CA LEU A 45 -21.03 7.63 -10.05
C LEU A 45 -19.60 8.04 -9.73
N ASN A 46 -19.21 7.98 -8.46
CA ASN A 46 -17.82 8.21 -8.06
C ASN A 46 -16.90 7.28 -8.86
N ASN A 47 -15.77 7.80 -9.33
CA ASN A 47 -14.65 6.94 -9.68
C ASN A 47 -14.11 6.35 -8.38
N CYS A 48 -14.73 5.28 -7.91
CA CYS A 48 -14.09 4.43 -6.94
C CYS A 48 -12.91 3.79 -7.67
N HIS A 49 -11.72 4.34 -7.49
CA HIS A 49 -10.58 3.45 -7.40
C HIS A 49 -10.94 2.50 -6.26
N GLU A 50 -11.01 1.21 -6.53
CA GLU A 50 -10.94 0.21 -5.47
C GLU A 50 -9.69 0.56 -4.67
N ASP A 51 -9.90 1.25 -3.53
CA ASP A 51 -8.85 1.88 -2.73
C ASP A 51 -7.73 0.88 -2.53
N ASN A 52 -6.61 1.02 -3.26
CA ASN A 52 -5.43 0.18 -3.12
C ASN A 52 -5.77 -1.29 -2.83
N TYR A 53 -6.69 -1.91 -3.60
CA TYR A 53 -6.93 -3.34 -3.43
C TYR A 53 -5.68 -4.06 -3.90
N VAL A 54 -4.81 -4.31 -2.92
CA VAL A 54 -3.63 -5.13 -3.08
C VAL A 54 -4.15 -6.52 -3.39
N THR A 55 -3.96 -6.98 -4.61
CA THR A 55 -4.31 -8.36 -4.92
C THR A 55 -3.26 -9.27 -4.31
N SER A 56 -3.68 -10.46 -3.85
CA SER A 56 -2.71 -11.44 -3.35
C SER A 56 -1.68 -11.82 -4.43
N GLU A 57 -2.07 -11.76 -5.71
CA GLU A 57 -1.15 -11.97 -6.85
C GLU A 57 -0.05 -10.90 -6.92
N GLN A 58 -0.38 -9.61 -6.73
CA GLN A 58 0.63 -8.54 -6.68
C GLN A 58 1.63 -8.76 -5.56
N VAL A 59 1.16 -9.15 -4.37
CA VAL A 59 2.01 -9.46 -3.22
C VAL A 59 2.90 -10.66 -3.50
N GLU A 60 2.34 -11.73 -4.08
CA GLU A 60 3.09 -12.94 -4.42
C GLU A 60 4.20 -12.66 -5.44
N ILE A 61 3.90 -11.89 -6.50
CA ILE A 61 4.89 -11.54 -7.54
C ILE A 61 6.04 -10.73 -6.93
N LEU A 62 5.73 -9.69 -6.16
CA LEU A 62 6.75 -8.83 -5.55
C LEU A 62 7.56 -9.56 -4.47
N HIS A 63 6.92 -10.46 -3.72
CA HIS A 63 7.59 -11.34 -2.78
C HIS A 63 8.56 -12.30 -3.50
N LYS A 64 8.15 -12.92 -4.61
CA LYS A 64 9.01 -13.78 -5.44
C LYS A 64 10.19 -13.02 -6.06
N MET A 65 10.07 -11.71 -6.26
CA MET A 65 11.17 -10.83 -6.67
C MET A 65 12.15 -10.50 -5.55
N GLY A 66 11.92 -11.00 -4.33
CA GLY A 66 12.81 -10.80 -3.18
C GLY A 66 12.53 -9.53 -2.37
N LEU A 67 11.43 -8.81 -2.64
CA LEU A 67 11.10 -7.62 -1.85
C LEU A 67 10.63 -8.01 -0.44
N THR A 68 11.01 -7.20 0.55
CA THR A 68 10.53 -7.33 1.93
C THR A 68 9.13 -6.75 2.07
N THR A 69 8.40 -7.07 3.15
CA THR A 69 7.06 -6.51 3.42
C THR A 69 7.06 -4.98 3.37
N VAL A 70 8.12 -4.34 3.89
CA VAL A 70 8.27 -2.88 3.86
C VAL A 70 8.44 -2.37 2.43
N GLY A 71 9.27 -3.04 1.62
CA GLY A 71 9.46 -2.69 0.21
C GLY A 71 8.18 -2.82 -0.62
N ILE A 72 7.43 -3.91 -0.40
CA ILE A 72 6.14 -4.14 -1.05
C ILE A 72 5.12 -3.06 -0.63
N ALA A 73 5.03 -2.76 0.67
CA ALA A 73 4.11 -1.75 1.18
C ALA A 73 4.40 -0.36 0.59
N PHE A 74 5.68 0.00 0.49
CA PHE A 74 6.12 1.23 -0.16
C PHE A 74 5.74 1.26 -1.64
N LEU A 75 5.99 0.19 -2.39
CA LEU A 75 5.74 0.12 -3.83
C LEU A 75 4.24 0.16 -4.17
N LEU A 76 3.43 -0.55 -3.39
CA LEU A 76 1.97 -0.60 -3.54
C LEU A 76 1.26 0.58 -2.85
N LYS A 77 2.01 1.53 -2.28
CA LYS A 77 1.50 2.70 -1.55
C LYS A 77 0.42 2.34 -0.52
N THR A 78 0.67 1.25 0.21
CA THR A 78 -0.26 0.65 1.17
C THR A 78 0.39 0.47 2.53
N ASN A 79 -0.36 -0.03 3.51
CA ASN A 79 0.14 -0.27 4.86
C ASN A 79 0.87 -1.62 4.94
N VAL A 80 1.98 -1.66 5.68
CA VAL A 80 2.72 -2.88 6.05
C VAL A 80 1.78 -3.95 6.62
N GLN A 81 0.79 -3.56 7.43
CA GLN A 81 -0.20 -4.48 8.00
C GLN A 81 -1.03 -5.20 6.92
N THR A 82 -1.41 -4.49 5.86
CA THR A 82 -2.13 -5.07 4.72
C THR A 82 -1.26 -6.12 4.03
N ILE A 83 0.00 -5.80 3.76
CA ILE A 83 0.93 -6.76 3.15
C ILE A 83 1.18 -7.98 4.05
N THR A 84 1.39 -7.76 5.35
CA THR A 84 1.55 -8.83 6.33
C THR A 84 0.34 -9.76 6.34
N GLN A 85 -0.88 -9.21 6.20
CA GLN A 85 -2.10 -10.01 6.13
C GLN A 85 -2.14 -10.86 4.84
N HIS A 86 -1.83 -10.30 3.68
CA HIS A 86 -1.72 -11.06 2.43
C HIS A 86 -0.66 -12.16 2.49
N LEU A 87 0.52 -11.89 3.06
CA LEU A 87 1.57 -12.90 3.21
C LEU A 87 1.12 -14.06 4.11
N LYS A 88 0.38 -13.78 5.19
CA LYS A 88 -0.20 -14.82 6.06
C LYS A 88 -1.20 -15.69 5.31
N GLU A 89 -2.08 -15.07 4.51
CA GLU A 89 -3.07 -15.78 3.70
C GLU A 89 -2.42 -16.66 2.64
N LEU A 90 -1.30 -16.20 2.06
CA LEU A 90 -0.46 -16.96 1.11
C LEU A 90 0.48 -17.97 1.80
N ARG A 91 0.55 -17.97 3.14
CA ARG A 91 1.48 -18.78 3.95
C ARG A 91 2.96 -18.56 3.60
N LEU A 92 3.32 -17.33 3.24
CA LEU A 92 4.69 -16.91 2.93
C LEU A 92 5.34 -16.23 4.15
N THR A 93 6.64 -16.44 4.33
CA THR A 93 7.45 -15.71 5.33
C THR A 93 8.11 -14.50 4.68
N ASP A 94 8.32 -13.43 5.47
CA ASP A 94 8.98 -12.21 4.96
C ASP A 94 10.41 -12.52 4.50
N ASN A 95 10.79 -11.98 3.34
CA ASN A 95 12.13 -12.10 2.79
C ASN A 95 13.21 -11.45 3.66
N CYS A 96 12.85 -10.58 4.60
CA CYS A 96 13.82 -10.03 5.57
C CYS A 96 14.54 -11.13 6.38
N TYR A 97 13.88 -12.25 6.68
CA TYR A 97 14.49 -13.38 7.39
C TYR A 97 15.45 -14.19 6.52
N GLN A 98 15.21 -14.26 5.20
CA GLN A 98 16.12 -14.95 4.28
C GLN A 98 17.41 -14.14 4.06
N LEU A 99 17.33 -12.81 4.16
CA LEU A 99 18.50 -11.94 4.10
C LEU A 99 19.40 -12.11 5.33
N GLU A 100 18.85 -12.33 6.53
CA GLU A 100 19.66 -12.59 7.73
C GLU A 100 20.50 -13.87 7.59
N GLU A 101 19.94 -14.93 7.00
CA GLU A 101 20.65 -16.19 6.77
C GLU A 101 21.81 -16.03 5.76
N ILE A 102 21.57 -15.29 4.67
CA ILE A 102 22.62 -14.99 3.67
C ILE A 102 23.68 -14.05 4.25
N VAL A 103 23.27 -13.00 4.95
CA VAL A 103 24.20 -12.05 5.59
C VAL A 103 25.08 -12.78 6.60
N ASN A 104 24.50 -13.62 7.47
CA ASN A 104 25.27 -14.42 8.43
C ASN A 104 26.28 -15.37 7.75
N CYS A 105 25.91 -15.95 6.59
CA CYS A 105 26.83 -16.77 5.78
C CYS A 105 27.97 -15.94 5.16
N VAL A 106 27.73 -14.68 4.80
CA VAL A 106 28.71 -13.81 4.14
C VAL A 106 29.58 -13.03 5.14
N THR A 107 29.05 -12.67 6.31
CA THR A 107 29.74 -11.86 7.32
C THR A 107 30.52 -12.67 8.34
N GLY A 108 30.45 -14.00 8.32
CA GLY A 108 31.36 -14.87 9.07
C GLY A 108 31.37 -14.62 10.58
N THR A 109 30.24 -14.24 11.18
CA THR A 109 30.14 -14.22 12.65
C THR A 109 29.94 -15.65 13.14
N GLU A 110 31.03 -16.38 13.26
CA GLU A 110 31.11 -17.58 14.08
C GLU A 110 30.57 -17.23 15.47
N THR A 111 29.40 -17.75 15.84
CA THR A 111 29.00 -17.80 17.25
C THR A 111 29.97 -18.73 17.97
N LYS A 112 31.06 -18.17 18.48
CA LYS A 112 31.78 -18.75 19.61
C LYS A 112 30.85 -18.61 20.81
N ASP A 113 30.39 -19.74 21.32
CA ASP A 113 30.44 -20.03 22.75
C ASP A 113 30.14 -21.51 23.00
N SER A 114 31.17 -22.32 22.75
CA SER A 114 31.41 -23.55 23.48
C SER A 114 32.28 -23.22 24.69
N VAL A 115 31.71 -22.89 25.84
CA VAL A 115 32.44 -22.96 27.13
C VAL A 115 31.50 -23.43 28.25
N GLN A 116 31.64 -24.74 28.54
CA GLN A 116 31.84 -25.32 29.87
C GLN A 116 30.71 -25.28 30.91
N GLY A 117 30.28 -26.48 31.32
CA GLY A 117 30.24 -26.80 32.75
C GLY A 117 29.04 -27.59 33.23
N CYS A 118 29.11 -28.92 33.11
CA CYS A 118 28.45 -29.83 34.05
C CYS A 118 28.73 -29.37 35.50
N ARG A 119 27.68 -29.09 36.27
CA ARG A 119 27.75 -29.08 37.73
C ARG A 119 27.10 -30.36 38.26
N LYS A 120 27.85 -30.97 39.18
CA LYS A 120 27.60 -32.24 39.89
C LYS A 120 26.26 -32.28 40.60
#